data_AF-A0A923YDV5-F1
#
_entry.id   AF-A0A923YDV5-F1
#
_cell.length_a   1.000
_cell.length_b   1.000
_cell.length_c   1.000
_cell.angle_alpha   90.00
_cell.angle_beta   90.00
_cell.angle_gamma   90.00
#
_symmetry.space_group_name_H-M   'P 1'
#
loop_
_entity.id
_entity.type
_entity.pdbx_description
1 polymer ?
#
loop_
_entity_poly.entity_id
_entity_poly.type
_entity_poly.pdbx_seq_one_letter_code
_entity_poly.pdbx_strand_id
1 'polypeptide(L)' 'MSIPLVKEHHYSAPIEKVWETLIDEHKMREWYFPALQKFKAVVGYKFKFDDTDSGYQKRLVGDPSSRRSNIRPQLGL' A
#
# COMPACT_ATOMS: atom_id res chain seq x y z
N MET A 1 12.68 9.31 -19.93
CA MET A 1 12.92 7.99 -19.32
C MET A 1 12.19 7.97 -17.98
N SER A 2 11.31 7.00 -17.73
CA SER A 2 10.58 6.86 -16.46
C SER A 2 11.41 6.05 -15.47
N ILE A 3 11.61 6.59 -14.27
CA ILE A 3 12.26 5.89 -13.16
C ILE A 3 11.21 4.96 -12.53
N PRO A 4 11.50 3.67 -12.27
CA PRO A 4 10.56 2.77 -11.62
C PRO A 4 10.24 3.25 -10.20
N LEU A 5 8.95 3.27 -9.84
CA LEU A 5 8.52 3.49 -8.47
C LEU A 5 8.55 2.15 -7.73
N VAL A 6 9.52 1.99 -6.82
CA VAL A 6 9.65 0.80 -5.97
C VAL A 6 9.24 1.18 -4.53
N LYS A 7 8.39 0.34 -3.91
CA LYS A 7 7.99 0.46 -2.51
C LYS A 7 8.13 -0.90 -1.82
N GLU A 8 8.65 -0.88 -0.60
CA GLU A 8 8.83 -2.07 0.23
C GLU A 8 8.05 -1.92 1.54
N HIS A 9 7.40 -3.00 1.96
CA HIS A 9 6.61 -3.06 3.18
C HIS A 9 6.89 -4.37 3.92
N HIS A 10 7.07 -4.30 5.24
CA HIS A 10 7.23 -5.46 6.11
C HIS A 10 5.95 -5.66 6.92
N TYR A 11 5.37 -6.86 6.83
CA TYR A 11 4.15 -7.22 7.56
C TYR A 11 4.43 -8.39 8.50
N SER A 12 4.02 -8.25 9.77
CA SER A 12 4.02 -9.34 10.74
C SER A 12 2.76 -10.21 10.57
N ALA A 13 2.59 -10.79 9.38
CA ALA A 13 1.45 -11.63 9.05
C ALA A 13 1.92 -12.82 8.17
N PRO A 14 1.24 -13.98 8.23
CA PRO A 14 1.52 -15.10 7.34
C PRO A 14 1.36 -14.70 5.87
N ILE A 15 2.21 -15.25 4.99
CA ILE A 15 2.20 -14.95 3.56
C ILE A 15 0.84 -15.22 2.91
N GLU A 16 0.15 -16.28 3.34
CA GLU A 16 -1.17 -16.64 2.84
C GLU A 16 -2.20 -15.54 3.11
N LYS A 17 -2.15 -14.95 4.30
CA LYS A 17 -3.06 -13.85 4.68
C LYS A 17 -2.78 -12.59 3.87
N VAL A 18 -1.50 -12.27 3.66
CA VAL A 18 -1.09 -11.15 2.81
C VAL A 18 -1.59 -11.37 1.38
N TRP A 19 -1.39 -12.57 0.84
CA TRP A 19 -1.83 -12.92 -0.50
C TRP A 19 -3.34 -12.82 -0.65
N GLU A 20 -4.10 -13.41 0.27
CA GLU A 20 -5.57 -13.39 0.28
C GLU A 20 -6.12 -11.95 0.29
N THR A 21 -5.52 -11.06 1.08
CA THR A 21 -5.90 -9.64 1.11
C THR A 21 -5.68 -8.93 -0.25
N LEU A 22 -4.74 -9.40 -1.05
CA LEU A 22 -4.42 -8.86 -2.39
C LEU A 22 -5.27 -9.45 -3.52
N ILE A 23 -5.89 -10.62 -3.32
CA ILE A 23 -6.64 -11.32 -4.37
C ILE A 23 -8.14 -11.42 -4.12
N ASP A 24 -8.57 -11.33 -2.87
CA ASP A 24 -9.98 -11.39 -2.50
C ASP A 24 -10.64 -10.03 -2.76
N GLU A 25 -11.67 -10.01 -3.61
CA GLU A 25 -12.36 -8.78 -4.00
C GLU A 25 -12.96 -8.05 -2.79
N HIS A 26 -13.54 -8.77 -1.84
CA HIS A 26 -14.16 -8.17 -0.67
C HIS A 26 -13.10 -7.54 0.24
N LYS A 27 -12.00 -8.24 0.52
CA LYS A 27 -10.88 -7.70 1.31
C LYS A 27 -10.26 -6.51 0.61
N MET A 28 -10.04 -6.56 -0.71
CA MET A 28 -9.49 -5.43 -1.46
C MET A 28 -10.34 -4.16 -1.41
N ARG A 29 -11.67 -4.29 -1.38
CA ARG A 29 -12.57 -3.13 -1.22
C ARG A 29 -12.38 -2.43 0.13
N GLU A 30 -11.99 -3.17 1.18
CA GLU A 30 -11.77 -2.61 2.52
C GLU A 30 -10.52 -1.72 2.61
N TRP A 31 -9.45 -2.05 1.87
CA TRP A 31 -8.16 -1.36 2.03
C TRP A 31 -7.66 -0.60 0.79
N TYR A 32 -8.00 -1.04 -0.43
CA TYR A 32 -7.48 -0.47 -1.67
C TYR A 32 -8.45 0.57 -2.25
N PHE A 33 -9.68 0.21 -2.64
CA PHE A 33 -10.69 1.15 -3.15
C PHE A 33 -12.14 0.64 -3.02
N PRO A 34 -13.08 1.43 -2.47
CA PRO A 34 -14.52 1.16 -2.59
C PRO A 34 -15.02 1.21 -4.05
N ALA A 35 -14.32 1.97 -4.90
CA ALA A 35 -14.63 2.16 -6.32
C ALA A 35 -14.13 1.01 -7.24
N LEU A 36 -13.63 -0.09 -6.67
CA LEU A 36 -13.33 -1.29 -7.44
C LEU A 36 -14.64 -1.95 -7.88
N GLN A 37 -14.88 -2.03 -9.19
CA GLN A 37 -16.13 -2.60 -9.72
C GLN A 37 -16.19 -4.11 -9.51
N LYS A 38 -15.20 -4.84 -10.04
CA LYS A 38 -15.04 -6.30 -9.92
C LYS A 38 -13.58 -6.69 -10.10
N PHE A 39 -13.16 -7.75 -9.41
CA PHE A 39 -11.81 -8.30 -9.56
C PHE A 39 -11.80 -9.83 -9.53
N LYS A 40 -10.88 -10.42 -10.31
CA LYS A 40 -10.55 -11.85 -10.26
C LYS A 40 -9.05 -12.04 -10.44
N ALA A 41 -8.45 -12.87 -9.59
CA ALA A 41 -7.05 -13.29 -9.71
C ALA A 41 -6.87 -14.35 -10.80
N VAL A 42 -7.22 -14.00 -12.05
CA VAL A 42 -7.10 -14.85 -13.23
C VAL A 42 -6.22 -14.15 -14.24
N VAL A 43 -5.25 -14.86 -14.80
CA VAL A 43 -4.35 -14.34 -15.83
C VAL A 43 -5.17 -13.84 -17.03
N GLY A 44 -4.95 -12.58 -17.42
CA GLY A 44 -5.66 -11.94 -18.52
C GLY A 44 -7.00 -11.29 -18.16
N TYR A 45 -7.44 -11.36 -16.90
CA TYR A 45 -8.64 -10.63 -16.46
C TYR A 45 -8.41 -9.12 -16.52
N LYS A 46 -9.33 -8.40 -17.17
CA LYS A 46 -9.33 -6.94 -17.21
C LYS A 46 -10.29 -6.43 -16.14
N PHE A 47 -9.76 -5.67 -15.18
CA PHE A 47 -10.57 -4.97 -14.18
C PHE A 47 -10.67 -3.48 -14.53
N LYS A 48 -11.65 -2.82 -13.94
CA LYS A 48 -11.90 -1.38 -14.08
C LYS A 48 -12.10 -0.76 -12.70
N PHE A 49 -11.69 0.48 -12.58
CA PHE A 49 -11.90 1.32 -11.42
C PHE A 49 -12.61 2.59 -11.88
N ASP A 50 -13.57 3.06 -11.10
CA ASP A 50 -14.22 4.33 -11.36
C ASP A 50 -13.33 5.46 -10.81
N ASP A 51 -12.98 6.40 -11.69
CA ASP A 51 -12.28 7.64 -11.33
C ASP A 51 -13.30 8.71 -10.95
N THR A 52 -14.26 8.35 -10.10
CA THR A 52 -15.15 9.32 -9.48
C THR A 52 -14.38 9.98 -8.35
N ASP A 53 -14.40 11.33 -8.31
CA ASP A 53 -13.76 12.24 -7.35
C ASP A 53 -14.11 11.92 -5.89
N SER A 54 -13.62 10.79 -5.44
CA SER A 54 -13.84 10.23 -4.13
C SER A 54 -12.56 10.48 -3.38
N GLY A 55 -12.66 11.12 -2.21
CA GLY A 55 -11.56 11.58 -1.37
C GLY A 55 -10.59 10.51 -0.84
N TYR A 56 -10.51 9.35 -1.51
CA TYR A 56 -9.59 8.25 -1.27
C TYR A 56 -8.20 8.45 -1.88
N GLN A 57 -7.92 9.61 -2.50
CA GLN A 57 -6.54 10.05 -2.69
C GLN A 57 -5.92 10.28 -1.31
N LYS A 58 -5.39 9.22 -0.68
CA LYS A 58 -4.54 9.34 0.49
C LYS A 58 -3.37 10.23 0.10
N ARG A 59 -3.44 11.49 0.53
CA ARG A 59 -2.35 12.45 0.43
C ARG A 59 -1.12 11.75 1.00
N LEU A 60 -0.15 11.41 0.16
CA LEU A 60 1.14 10.87 0.59
C LEU A 60 1.93 12.00 1.27
N VAL A 61 1.41 12.49 2.39
CA VAL A 61 2.15 13.35 3.29
C VAL A 61 3.14 12.42 3.96
N GLY A 62 4.39 12.41 3.46
CA GLY A 62 5.48 11.80 4.18
C GLY A 62 5.53 12.42 5.56
N ASP A 63 5.20 11.62 6.58
CA ASP A 63 5.27 12.03 7.96
C ASP A 63 6.73 12.39 8.32
N PRO A 64 7.05 13.67 8.61
CA PRO A 64 8.40 14.09 8.96
C PRO A 64 8.89 13.46 10.28
N SER A 65 7.99 12.89 11.09
CA SER A 65 8.28 12.37 12.43
C SER A 65 9.12 11.10 12.44
N SER A 66 9.16 10.34 11.35
CA SER A 66 9.89 9.06 11.29
C SER A 66 11.41 9.20 11.06
N ARG A 67 11.98 10.41 11.01
CA ARG A 67 13.43 10.66 10.92
C ARG A 67 14.11 11.00 12.25
N ARG A 68 13.64 10.47 13.39
CA ARG A 68 14.37 10.60 14.66
C ARG A 68 14.35 9.31 15.48
N SER A 69 15.16 8.33 15.10
CA SER A 69 15.81 7.46 16.09
C SER A 69 17.13 6.93 15.52
N ASN A 70 18.15 6.94 16.39
CA ASN A 70 19.51 6.43 16.19
C ASN A 70 20.53 7.33 15.50
N ILE A 71 21.11 8.30 16.23
CA ILE A 71 22.56 8.34 16.54
C ILE A 71 22.75 9.05 17.91
N ARG A 72 23.13 8.30 18.95
CA ARG A 72 23.85 8.86 20.11
C ARG A 72 25.36 8.76 19.78
N PRO A 73 26.12 9.87 19.77
CA PRO A 73 27.53 9.82 20.09
C PRO A 73 27.69 10.10 21.58
N GLN A 74 28.22 9.12 22.31
CA GLN A 74 28.82 9.31 23.61
C GLN A 74 30.03 10.24 23.43
N LEU A 75 30.08 11.38 24.10
CA LEU A 75 31.34 12.05 24.40
C LEU A 75 31.30 12.55 25.84
N GLY A 76 32.16 11.98 26.66
CA GLY A 76 32.55 12.53 27.94
C GLY A 76 33.68 13.54 27.75
N LEU A 77 33.61 14.61 28.54
CA LEU A 77 34.66 15.21 29.36
C LEU A 77 34.03 16.38 30.11
#